data_AF-A0A6C0D620-F1
#
_entry.id   AF-A0A6C0D620-F1
#
_cell.length_a   1.000
_cell.length_b   1.000
_cell.length_c   1.000
_cell.angle_alpha   90.00
_cell.angle_beta   90.00
_cell.angle_gamma   90.00
#
_symmetry.space_group_name_H-M   'P 1'
#
loop_
_entity.id
_entity.type
_entity.pdbx_description
1 polymer ?
#
loop_
_entity_poly.entity_id
_entity_poly.type
_entity_poly.pdbx_seq_one_letter_code
_entity_poly.pdbx_strand_id
1 'polypeptide(L)'
;MSSDLFNSYFEAYEKPSSHVFEKSENPQVYDRFIQEYQSDTPKRHILGIVGGNEVYEIKGNRVDLESDLIGITRPNTRGTERKHQLSEKPDSIKRDNPKEKIDINATPVTREEFQMWSYPVVHAPLAFKKESCMPKNKF
;
A
#
# COMPACT_ATOMS: atom_id res chain seq x y z
N MET A 1 25.82 24.31 -7.46
CA MET A 1 25.03 23.74 -8.58
C MET A 1 25.15 22.21 -8.72
N SER A 2 26.19 21.54 -8.19
CA SER A 2 26.26 20.06 -8.25
C SER A 2 25.63 19.33 -7.05
N SER A 3 25.40 20.01 -5.92
CA SER A 3 24.79 19.44 -4.71
C SER A 3 23.34 19.00 -4.93
N ASP A 4 22.60 19.78 -5.70
CA ASP A 4 21.15 19.60 -5.84
C ASP A 4 20.81 18.40 -6.74
N LEU A 5 21.65 18.14 -7.75
CA LEU A 5 21.58 16.95 -8.59
C LEU A 5 21.92 15.66 -7.82
N PHE A 6 22.88 15.73 -6.90
CA PHE A 6 23.24 14.59 -6.05
C PHE A 6 22.13 14.27 -5.04
N ASN A 7 21.46 15.29 -4.51
CA ASN A 7 20.31 15.10 -3.62
C ASN A 7 19.12 14.45 -4.35
N SER A 8 18.80 14.87 -5.58
CA SER A 8 17.71 14.25 -6.35
C SER A 8 17.97 12.80 -6.74
N TYR A 9 19.24 12.41 -6.89
CA TYR A 9 19.60 11.04 -7.24
C TYR A 9 19.33 10.06 -6.09
N PHE A 10 19.76 10.40 -4.86
CA PHE A 10 19.51 9.57 -3.67
C PHE A 10 18.06 9.62 -3.18
N GLU A 11 17.26 10.55 -3.71
CA GLU A 11 15.80 10.58 -3.51
C GLU A 11 15.08 9.62 -4.47
N ALA A 12 15.57 9.48 -5.70
CA ALA A 12 15.00 8.61 -6.73
C ALA A 12 15.38 7.12 -6.57
N TYR A 13 16.60 6.84 -6.12
CA TYR A 13 17.16 5.49 -6.06
C TYR A 13 17.39 5.05 -4.61
N GLU A 14 17.33 3.72 -4.38
CA GLU A 14 17.69 3.15 -3.09
C GLU A 14 19.12 3.56 -2.72
N LYS A 15 19.34 3.85 -1.43
CA LYS A 15 20.70 4.13 -0.97
C LYS A 15 21.55 2.89 -1.19
N PRO A 16 22.71 3.01 -1.87
CA PRO A 16 23.58 1.87 -2.10
C PRO A 16 23.94 1.27 -0.74
N SER A 17 23.84 -0.06 -0.63
CA SER A 17 24.11 -0.73 0.61
C SER A 17 25.52 -0.42 1.10
N SER A 18 25.64 -0.05 2.38
CA SER A 18 26.92 0.29 2.99
C SER A 18 27.75 -0.95 3.35
N HIS A 19 27.19 -2.15 3.18
CA HIS A 19 27.82 -3.39 3.61
C HIS A 19 28.90 -3.82 2.59
N VAL A 20 30.14 -3.89 3.07
CA VAL A 20 31.34 -4.23 2.26
C VAL A 20 31.19 -5.60 1.56
N PHE A 21 30.45 -6.54 2.16
CA PHE A 21 30.31 -7.90 1.62
C PHE A 21 29.44 -7.98 0.36
N GLU A 22 28.42 -7.13 0.22
CA GLU A 22 27.47 -7.25 -0.91
C GLU A 22 28.14 -6.99 -2.25
N LYS A 23 29.11 -6.06 -2.30
CA LYS A 23 29.90 -5.80 -3.51
C LYS A 23 30.78 -6.97 -3.91
N SER A 24 31.18 -7.82 -2.95
CA SER A 24 31.99 -9.00 -3.21
C SER A 24 31.16 -10.17 -3.72
N GLU A 25 29.95 -10.37 -3.19
CA GLU A 25 29.09 -11.48 -3.59
C GLU A 25 28.27 -11.19 -4.85
N ASN A 26 27.94 -9.92 -5.10
CA ASN A 26 27.20 -9.51 -6.28
C ASN A 26 27.91 -8.34 -7.00
N PRO A 27 28.85 -8.62 -7.91
CA PRO A 27 29.54 -7.59 -8.68
C PRO A 27 28.63 -6.89 -9.72
N GLN A 28 27.39 -7.36 -9.92
CA GLN A 28 26.37 -6.78 -10.80
C GLN A 28 25.23 -6.12 -10.00
N VAL A 29 25.51 -5.53 -8.84
CA VAL A 29 24.50 -4.73 -8.12
C VAL A 29 24.19 -3.48 -8.93
N TYR A 30 22.91 -3.30 -9.26
CA TYR A 30 22.37 -2.11 -9.91
C TYR A 30 21.56 -1.31 -8.90
N ASP A 31 21.58 0.02 -9.05
CA ASP A 31 20.74 0.91 -8.26
C ASP A 31 19.28 0.72 -8.65
N ARG A 32 18.44 0.40 -7.67
CA ARG A 32 17.01 0.18 -7.88
C ARG A 32 16.25 1.49 -7.74
N PHE A 33 15.35 1.74 -8.68
CA PHE A 33 14.48 2.91 -8.61
C PHE A 33 13.38 2.67 -7.58
N ILE A 34 13.23 3.57 -6.61
CA ILE A 34 12.31 3.36 -5.47
C ILE A 34 10.86 3.24 -5.96
N GLN A 35 10.49 3.99 -7.00
CA GLN A 35 9.12 4.00 -7.51
C GLN A 35 8.73 2.73 -8.31
N GLU A 36 9.69 1.83 -8.61
CA GLU A 36 9.36 0.53 -9.20
C GLU A 36 8.57 -0.36 -8.22
N TYR A 37 8.85 -0.23 -6.92
CA TYR A 37 8.28 -1.08 -5.88
C TYR A 37 7.18 -0.38 -5.10
N GLN A 38 7.27 0.94 -4.95
CA GLN A 38 6.34 1.70 -4.13
C GLN A 38 6.04 3.07 -4.75
N SER A 39 4.76 3.37 -4.96
CA SER A 39 4.31 4.71 -5.32
C SER A 39 4.70 5.70 -4.22
N ASP A 40 5.24 6.86 -4.62
CA ASP A 40 5.55 7.98 -3.73
C ASP A 40 4.29 8.50 -3.00
N THR A 41 3.14 8.40 -3.66
CA THR A 41 1.84 8.69 -3.06
C THR A 41 0.95 7.44 -3.06
N PRO A 42 1.08 6.55 -2.06
CA PRO A 42 0.24 5.37 -1.97
C PRO A 42 -1.20 5.78 -1.63
N LYS A 43 -2.09 5.69 -2.63
CA LYS A 43 -3.50 6.06 -2.53
C LYS A 43 -4.35 4.98 -3.18
N ARG A 44 -5.59 4.83 -2.72
CA ARG A 44 -6.54 3.84 -3.22
C ARG A 44 -7.35 4.40 -4.37
N HIS A 45 -7.38 3.71 -5.51
CA HIS A 45 -8.24 4.12 -6.61
C HIS A 45 -9.73 3.97 -6.25
N ILE A 46 -10.53 5.03 -6.48
CA ILE A 46 -11.99 5.00 -6.28
C ILE A 46 -12.66 3.90 -7.11
N LEU A 47 -12.15 3.66 -8.33
CA LEU A 47 -12.66 2.62 -9.23
C LEU A 47 -12.27 1.20 -8.80
N GLY A 48 -11.54 1.05 -7.69
CA GLY A 48 -11.17 -0.25 -7.15
C GLY A 48 -10.22 -1.04 -8.05
N ILE A 49 -9.36 -0.35 -8.81
CA ILE A 49 -8.26 -1.01 -9.51
C ILE A 49 -7.41 -1.69 -8.44
N VAL A 50 -7.32 -3.02 -8.51
CA VAL A 50 -6.61 -3.84 -7.52
C VAL A 50 -5.18 -4.04 -8.03
N GLY A 51 -4.23 -3.29 -7.49
CA GLY A 51 -2.80 -3.44 -7.79
C GLY A 51 -1.91 -2.98 -6.63
N GLY A 52 -0.83 -3.71 -6.37
CA GLY A 52 0.21 -3.31 -5.41
C GLY A 52 -0.27 -2.95 -3.99
N ASN A 53 0.38 -1.96 -3.37
CA ASN A 53 0.11 -1.44 -2.02
C ASN A 53 -0.98 -0.35 -2.01
N GLU A 54 -1.83 -0.29 -3.03
CA GLU A 54 -2.76 0.82 -3.23
C GLU A 54 -4.04 0.68 -2.39
N VAL A 55 -4.38 -0.53 -1.93
CA VAL A 55 -5.66 -0.79 -1.26
C VAL A 55 -5.57 -0.72 0.26
N TYR A 56 -4.64 -1.50 0.85
CA TYR A 56 -4.41 -1.56 2.28
C TYR A 56 -2.93 -1.73 2.57
N GLU A 57 -2.43 -0.98 3.55
CA GLU A 57 -1.13 -1.26 4.15
C GLU A 57 -1.35 -1.81 5.56
N ILE A 58 -0.43 -2.64 6.04
CA ILE A 58 -0.49 -3.07 7.43
C ILE A 58 0.00 -1.95 8.35
N LYS A 59 -0.54 -1.88 9.57
CA LYS A 59 -0.08 -0.91 10.56
C LYS A 59 1.34 -1.21 11.08
N GLY A 60 1.71 -2.49 11.13
CA GLY A 60 3.02 -2.96 11.58
C GLY A 60 4.09 -2.93 10.49
N ASN A 61 5.27 -3.48 10.80
CA ASN A 61 6.35 -3.62 9.82
C ASN A 61 6.04 -4.73 8.81
N ARG A 62 6.03 -4.39 7.50
CA ARG A 62 5.73 -5.33 6.41
C ARG A 62 6.74 -6.47 6.33
N VAL A 63 8.01 -6.17 6.56
CA VAL A 63 9.09 -7.17 6.48
C VAL A 63 8.89 -8.25 7.56
N ASP A 64 8.49 -7.87 8.76
CA ASP A 64 8.26 -8.81 9.86
C ASP A 64 7.03 -9.68 9.59
N LEU A 65 5.97 -9.08 9.02
CA LEU A 65 4.77 -9.81 8.64
C LEU A 65 5.05 -10.82 7.52
N GLU A 66 5.78 -10.42 6.49
CA GLU A 66 6.18 -11.32 5.40
C GLU A 66 7.11 -12.44 5.90
N SER A 67 8.12 -12.09 6.69
CA SER A 67 9.02 -13.06 7.33
C SER A 67 8.28 -14.04 8.23
N ASP A 68 7.22 -13.57 8.89
CA ASP A 68 6.32 -14.43 9.64
C ASP A 68 5.47 -15.36 8.76
N LEU A 69 4.85 -14.83 7.72
CA LEU A 69 4.03 -15.62 6.80
C LEU A 69 4.85 -16.72 6.11
N ILE A 70 6.13 -16.44 5.80
CA ILE A 70 7.10 -17.42 5.30
C ILE A 70 7.48 -18.45 6.37
N GLY A 71 7.30 -18.11 7.65
CA GLY A 71 7.53 -19.00 8.79
C GLY A 71 8.98 -19.01 9.29
N ILE A 72 9.76 -17.96 9.00
CA ILE A 72 11.14 -17.82 9.50
C ILE A 72 11.13 -17.62 11.02
N THR A 73 10.23 -16.77 11.52
CA THR A 73 10.08 -16.44 12.94
C THR A 73 9.37 -17.54 13.76
N ARG A 74 9.14 -18.71 13.14
CA ARG A 74 8.39 -19.85 13.68
C ARG A 74 9.26 -21.11 13.86
N PRO A 75 10.41 -21.06 14.56
CA PRO A 75 11.32 -22.20 14.65
C PRO A 75 10.70 -23.42 15.36
N ASN A 76 9.83 -23.18 16.36
CA ASN A 76 9.30 -24.22 17.25
C ASN A 76 7.89 -24.71 16.91
N THR A 77 7.28 -24.26 15.80
CA THR A 77 5.89 -24.61 15.43
C THR A 77 5.79 -25.50 14.20
N ARG A 78 6.91 -26.08 13.73
CA ARG A 78 6.90 -27.06 12.62
C ARG A 78 6.38 -28.47 13.03
N GLY A 79 6.09 -28.69 14.30
CA GLY A 79 5.46 -29.92 14.80
C GLY A 79 3.96 -29.98 14.49
N THR A 80 3.43 -31.18 14.23
CA THR A 80 2.05 -31.42 13.79
C THR A 80 0.99 -30.85 14.73
N GLU A 81 1.27 -30.85 16.05
CA GLU A 81 0.35 -30.40 17.10
C GLU A 81 0.12 -28.88 17.12
N ARG A 82 1.06 -28.10 16.58
CA ARG A 82 1.04 -26.62 16.57
C ARG A 82 0.88 -26.04 15.17
N LYS A 83 0.82 -26.88 14.14
CA LYS A 83 0.53 -26.44 12.78
C LYS A 83 -0.92 -25.97 12.72
N HIS A 84 -1.12 -24.77 12.14
CA HIS A 84 -2.44 -24.20 11.85
C HIS A 84 -3.34 -23.91 13.06
N GLN A 85 -2.78 -23.76 14.27
CA GLN A 85 -3.58 -23.21 15.38
C GLN A 85 -3.99 -21.78 15.04
N LEU A 86 -5.30 -21.52 15.09
CA LEU A 86 -5.82 -20.17 14.87
C LEU A 86 -5.36 -19.29 16.05
N SER A 87 -4.87 -18.09 15.73
CA SER A 87 -4.66 -17.06 16.74
C SER A 87 -6.02 -16.54 17.18
N GLU A 88 -6.23 -16.41 18.49
CA GLU A 88 -7.42 -15.75 19.06
C GLU A 88 -7.52 -14.28 18.64
N LYS A 89 -6.37 -13.66 18.31
CA LYS A 89 -6.26 -12.28 17.88
C LYS A 89 -5.70 -12.24 16.46
N PRO A 90 -6.53 -12.01 15.43
CA PRO A 90 -6.05 -11.89 14.05
C PRO A 90 -5.26 -10.59 13.83
N ASP A 91 -5.57 -9.56 14.61
CA ASP A 91 -5.02 -8.21 14.45
C ASP A 91 -3.59 -8.04 14.98
N SER A 92 -3.12 -8.95 15.84
CA SER A 92 -1.80 -8.85 16.45
C SER A 92 -1.13 -10.22 16.50
N ILE A 93 0.08 -10.30 15.95
CA ILE A 93 0.91 -11.50 15.97
C ILE A 93 1.97 -11.29 17.05
N LYS A 94 1.77 -11.94 18.20
CA LYS A 94 2.71 -11.90 19.32
C LYS A 94 3.44 -13.22 19.44
N ARG A 95 4.77 -13.17 19.43
CA ARG A 95 5.64 -14.33 19.63
C ARG A 95 6.68 -14.03 20.68
N ASP A 96 6.58 -14.77 21.77
CA ASP A 96 7.59 -14.78 22.82
C ASP A 96 8.47 -16.02 22.62
N ASN A 97 9.54 -15.87 21.83
CA ASN A 97 10.61 -16.87 21.80
C ASN A 97 11.72 -16.49 22.78
N PRO A 98 12.51 -17.46 23.27
CA PRO A 98 13.66 -17.17 24.16
C PRO A 98 14.71 -16.24 23.52
N LYS A 99 14.82 -16.26 22.19
CA LYS A 99 15.81 -15.47 21.43
C LYS A 99 15.29 -14.11 21.01
N GLU A 100 14.00 -14.00 20.72
CA GLU A 100 13.43 -12.81 20.11
C GLU A 100 11.96 -12.69 20.50
N LYS A 101 11.55 -11.46 20.82
CA LYS A 101 10.16 -11.10 21.13
C LYS A 101 9.65 -10.25 19.99
N ILE A 102 8.65 -10.76 19.29
CA ILE A 102 8.10 -10.11 18.08
C ILE A 102 6.64 -9.78 18.35
N ASP A 103 6.26 -8.52 18.16
CA ASP A 103 4.88 -8.04 18.26
C ASP A 103 4.54 -7.28 16.98
N ILE A 104 3.79 -7.93 16.09
CA ILE A 104 3.42 -7.38 14.78
C ILE A 104 1.96 -6.99 14.82
N ASN A 105 1.69 -5.73 14.49
CA ASN A 105 0.33 -5.26 14.28
C ASN A 105 -0.10 -5.56 12.83
N ALA A 106 -1.04 -6.50 12.68
CA ALA A 106 -1.55 -6.96 11.39
C ALA A 106 -2.86 -6.26 10.99
N THR A 107 -3.31 -5.23 11.72
CA THR A 107 -4.52 -4.48 11.34
C THR A 107 -4.33 -3.83 9.97
N PRO A 108 -5.24 -4.04 9.01
CA PRO A 108 -5.20 -3.36 7.72
C PRO A 108 -5.58 -1.89 7.90
N VAL A 109 -4.74 -1.00 7.40
CA VAL A 109 -4.94 0.45 7.36
C VAL A 109 -5.39 0.82 5.95
N THR A 110 -6.61 1.34 5.85
CA THR A 110 -7.15 1.82 4.58
C THR A 110 -6.41 3.07 4.12
N ARG A 111 -6.01 3.10 2.86
CA ARG A 111 -5.44 4.29 2.22
C ARG A 111 -6.54 5.23 1.72
N GLU A 112 -6.22 6.52 1.64
CA GLU A 112 -7.13 7.54 1.13
C GLU A 112 -7.53 7.25 -0.32
N GLU A 113 -8.80 7.48 -0.64
CA GLU A 113 -9.29 7.30 -2.00
C GLU A 113 -8.89 8.47 -2.91
N PHE A 114 -8.52 8.16 -4.16
CA PHE A 114 -8.29 9.18 -5.17
C PHE A 114 -8.85 8.80 -6.54
N GLN A 115 -9.14 9.85 -7.31
CA GLN A 115 -9.60 9.73 -8.69
C GLN A 115 -8.45 10.07 -9.63
N MET A 116 -8.05 9.13 -10.49
CA MET A 116 -7.01 9.39 -11.49
C MET A 116 -7.44 10.37 -12.58
N TRP A 117 -8.72 10.33 -12.95
CA TRP A 117 -9.25 11.09 -14.07
C TRP A 117 -10.34 12.02 -13.59
N SER A 118 -10.20 13.32 -13.78
CA SER A 118 -11.29 14.27 -13.55
C SER A 118 -12.41 14.02 -14.57
N TYR A 119 -13.65 13.85 -14.11
CA TYR A 119 -14.79 13.95 -15.02
C TYR A 119 -14.95 15.41 -15.47
N PRO A 120 -15.28 15.65 -16.75
CA PRO A 120 -15.69 16.99 -17.15
C PRO A 120 -16.92 17.39 -16.34
N VAL A 121 -17.02 18.69 -16.04
CA VAL A 121 -18.20 19.22 -15.33
C VAL A 121 -19.44 18.97 -16.18
N VAL A 122 -20.33 18.10 -15.70
CA VAL A 122 -21.63 17.88 -16.34
C VAL A 122 -22.59 18.93 -15.81
N HIS A 123 -22.98 19.88 -16.67
CA HIS A 123 -24.03 20.83 -16.33
C HIS A 123 -25.38 20.09 -16.25
N ALA A 124 -26.18 20.42 -15.24
CA ALA A 124 -27.54 19.90 -15.13
C ALA A 124 -28.35 20.27 -16.39
N PRO A 125 -29.29 19.41 -16.82
CA PRO A 125 -30.18 19.74 -17.94
C PRO A 125 -30.99 21.00 -17.61
N LEU A 126 -31.38 21.73 -18.67
CA LEU A 126 -32.27 22.87 -18.53
C LEU A 126 -33.55 22.47 -17.78
N ALA A 127 -34.02 23.33 -16.87
CA ALA A 127 -35.24 23.08 -16.12
C ALA A 127 -36.42 22.84 -17.06
N PHE A 128 -37.24 21.83 -16.75
CA PHE A 128 -38.39 21.48 -17.56
C PHE A 128 -39.39 22.65 -17.60
N LYS A 129 -39.64 23.21 -18.79
CA LYS A 129 -40.65 24.25 -18.97
C LYS A 129 -42.02 23.59 -18.96
N LYS A 130 -42.81 23.84 -17.92
CA LYS A 130 -44.23 23.47 -17.90
C LYS A 130 -44.99 24.44 -18.79
N GLU A 131 -45.30 24.03 -20.02
CA GLU A 131 -46.28 24.72 -20.85
C GLU A 131 -47.67 24.53 -20.22
N SER A 132 -48.12 25.49 -19.44
CA SER A 132 -49.50 25.50 -18.97
C SER A 132 -50.41 25.93 -20.12
N CYS A 133 -51.26 25.04 -20.62
CA CYS A 133 -52.34 25.41 -21.51
C CYS A 133 -53.20 26.47 -20.81
N MET A 134 -53.15 27.72 -21.28
CA MET A 134 -54.12 28.73 -20.83
C MET A 134 -55.52 28.28 -21.28
N PRO A 135 -56.55 28.37 -20.42
CA PRO A 135 -57.91 28.14 -20.87
C PRO A 135 -58.24 29.12 -21.99
N LYS A 136 -58.73 28.62 -23.13
CA LYS A 136 -59.29 29.50 -24.17
C LYS A 136 -60.50 30.20 -23.55
N ASN A 137 -60.37 31.48 -23.25
CA ASN A 137 -61.50 32.31 -22.84
C ASN A 137 -62.58 32.22 -23.93
N LYS A 138 -63.78 31.77 -23.55
CA LYS A 138 -64.96 31.84 -24.42
C LYS A 138 -65.42 33.30 -24.47
N PHE A 139 -65.44 33.86 -25.67
CA PHE A 139 -66.31 35.00 -25.99
C PHE A 139 -67.76 34.53 -26.06
#